data_AF-A0A9P7S558-F1
#
_entry.id   AF-A0A9P7S558-F1
#
_cell.length_a   1.000
_cell.length_b   1.000
_cell.length_c   1.000
_cell.angle_alpha   90.00
_cell.angle_beta   90.00
_cell.angle_gamma   90.00
#
_symmetry.space_group_name_H-M   'P 1'
#
loop_
_entity.id
_entity.type
_entity.pdbx_description
1 polymer ?
#
loop_
_entity_poly.entity_id
_entity_poly.type
_entity_poly.pdbx_seq_one_letter_code
_entity_poly.pdbx_strand_id
1 'polypeptide(L)'
;MHVYRRSLDCLPFHSRYKIKHLWAYMLLGQLVAISVGSNLFYLAIILSGWQSRTTKSASFYAPPVLSISVLLSLITVANSPFTNADSFLPNLLLMHILLLVPLMFANHGGEYSIRLSVPYRSLHIVLFSFILVLRVKTTLAAIRSTSDSSPLHGFIPFFKSAATVLHSHPAQASLGWDVIWTSMSFVFWTVLHQGVSLAPFSAFFVSAGVVAPWLAASEAELDQMQYVIKHE
;
A
#
# COMPACT_ATOMS: atom_id res chain seq x y z
N MET A 1 -13.12 -29.35 15.98
CA MET A 1 -12.03 -28.42 15.55
C MET A 1 -11.75 -28.48 14.04
N HIS A 2 -12.76 -28.63 13.17
CA HIS A 2 -12.56 -28.76 11.71
C HIS A 2 -13.18 -27.64 10.86
N VAL A 3 -13.80 -26.63 11.49
CA VAL A 3 -14.62 -25.61 10.81
C VAL A 3 -13.85 -24.32 10.50
N TYR A 4 -12.67 -24.11 11.10
CA TYR A 4 -11.88 -22.88 10.91
C TYR A 4 -11.11 -22.79 9.59
N ARG A 5 -11.00 -23.88 8.80
CA ARG A 5 -10.10 -23.92 7.63
C ARG A 5 -10.70 -23.34 6.34
N ARG A 6 -12.03 -23.22 6.24
CA ARG A 6 -12.68 -22.84 4.96
C ARG A 6 -12.80 -21.34 4.70
N SER A 7 -12.68 -20.48 5.72
CA SER A 7 -13.00 -19.05 5.54
C SER A 7 -11.81 -18.21 5.05
N LEU A 8 -10.57 -18.68 5.29
CA LEU A 8 -9.34 -18.06 4.77
C LEU A 8 -9.11 -18.33 3.27
N ASP A 9 -9.79 -19.33 2.69
CA ASP A 9 -9.70 -19.67 1.27
C ASP A 9 -10.40 -18.63 0.35
N CYS A 10 -11.24 -17.75 0.91
CA CYS A 10 -12.03 -16.78 0.14
C CYS A 10 -11.39 -15.40 -0.03
N LEU A 11 -10.21 -15.15 0.54
CA LEU A 11 -9.45 -13.94 0.19
C LEU A 11 -8.74 -14.19 -1.15
N PRO A 12 -8.97 -13.36 -2.19
CA PRO A 12 -8.44 -13.59 -3.54
C PRO A 12 -6.90 -13.69 -3.61
N PHE A 13 -6.21 -13.17 -2.59
CA PHE A 13 -4.75 -13.26 -2.45
C PHE A 13 -4.26 -14.61 -1.88
N HIS A 14 -5.03 -15.24 -0.98
CA HIS A 14 -4.68 -16.54 -0.37
C HIS A 14 -4.91 -17.71 -1.33
N SER A 15 -5.84 -17.56 -2.27
CA SER A 15 -6.15 -18.58 -3.27
C SER A 15 -5.05 -18.72 -4.33
N ARG A 16 -4.34 -17.63 -4.69
CA ARG A 16 -3.28 -17.65 -5.71
C ARG A 16 -1.90 -18.04 -5.14
N TYR A 17 -1.63 -17.72 -3.88
CA TYR A 17 -0.37 -18.02 -3.20
C TYR A 17 -0.65 -18.72 -1.85
N LYS A 18 -0.14 -19.94 -1.64
CA LYS A 18 -0.34 -20.75 -0.40
C LYS A 18 0.39 -20.18 0.83
N ILE A 19 0.31 -18.88 1.05
CA ILE A 19 0.97 -18.20 2.17
C ILE A 19 0.05 -18.30 3.39
N LYS A 20 0.26 -19.33 4.20
CA LYS A 20 -0.56 -19.66 5.39
C LYS A 20 -0.74 -18.51 6.39
N HIS A 21 0.19 -17.55 6.42
CA HIS A 21 0.23 -16.50 7.44
C HIS A 21 0.40 -15.10 6.84
N LEU A 22 -0.38 -14.73 5.82
CA LEU A 22 -0.35 -13.38 5.22
C LEU A 22 -0.48 -12.26 6.28
N TRP A 23 -1.31 -12.48 7.28
CA TRP A 23 -1.52 -11.60 8.44
C TRP A 23 -0.23 -11.28 9.21
N ALA A 24 0.66 -12.26 9.35
CA ALA A 24 1.91 -12.08 10.09
C ALA A 24 2.84 -11.09 9.38
N TYR A 25 2.86 -11.09 8.04
CA TYR A 25 3.64 -10.10 7.28
C TYR A 25 3.09 -8.68 7.45
N MET A 26 1.75 -8.53 7.51
CA MET A 26 1.12 -7.23 7.76
C MET A 26 1.40 -6.73 9.19
N LEU A 27 1.31 -7.60 10.21
CA LEU A 27 1.70 -7.23 11.57
C LEU A 27 3.19 -6.92 11.69
N LEU A 28 4.03 -7.69 11.00
CA LEU A 28 5.46 -7.44 10.98
C LEU A 28 5.76 -6.05 10.39
N GLY A 29 5.02 -5.61 9.37
CA GLY A 29 5.13 -4.25 8.84
C GLY A 29 4.61 -3.15 9.76
N GLN A 30 3.80 -3.48 10.79
CA GLN A 30 3.37 -2.54 11.83
C GLN A 30 4.34 -2.48 13.02
N LEU A 31 5.07 -3.58 13.29
CA LEU A 31 6.01 -3.69 14.41
C LEU A 31 7.47 -3.40 14.03
N VAL A 32 7.84 -3.69 12.78
CA VAL A 32 9.19 -3.57 12.22
C VAL A 32 9.14 -2.62 11.03
N ALA A 33 10.31 -2.10 10.64
CA ALA A 33 10.50 -1.34 9.40
C ALA A 33 9.75 -1.99 8.21
N ILE A 34 8.94 -1.19 7.52
CA ILE A 34 8.02 -1.60 6.45
C ILE A 34 8.80 -2.28 5.31
N SER A 35 10.06 -1.92 5.09
CA SER A 35 10.98 -2.56 4.15
C SER A 35 11.24 -4.01 4.45
N VAL A 36 11.45 -4.38 5.72
CA VAL A 36 11.70 -5.77 6.10
C VAL A 36 10.44 -6.59 5.83
N GLY A 37 9.28 -6.08 6.25
CA GLY A 37 7.99 -6.73 5.98
C GLY A 37 7.73 -6.91 4.48
N SER A 38 7.96 -5.85 3.69
CA SER A 38 7.75 -5.87 2.23
C SER A 38 8.72 -6.81 1.52
N ASN A 39 10.00 -6.80 1.88
CA ASN A 39 11.01 -7.68 1.29
C ASN A 39 10.74 -9.16 1.60
N LEU A 40 10.35 -9.47 2.85
CA LEU A 40 9.96 -10.83 3.23
C LEU A 40 8.70 -11.29 2.50
N PHE A 41 7.76 -10.38 2.25
CA PHE A 41 6.57 -10.67 1.45
C PHE A 41 6.91 -10.94 -0.02
N TYR A 42 7.77 -10.13 -0.65
CA TYR A 42 8.24 -10.40 -2.01
C TYR A 42 8.99 -11.73 -2.09
N LEU A 43 9.84 -12.03 -1.11
CA LEU A 43 10.53 -13.31 -1.03
C LEU A 43 9.55 -14.47 -0.89
N ALA A 44 8.51 -14.32 -0.06
CA ALA A 44 7.46 -15.33 0.08
C ALA A 44 6.70 -15.57 -1.23
N ILE A 45 6.40 -14.52 -2.00
CA ILE A 45 5.80 -14.66 -3.34
C ILE A 45 6.70 -15.47 -4.25
N ILE A 46 7.98 -15.10 -4.36
CA ILE A 46 8.96 -15.79 -5.23
C ILE A 46 9.07 -17.27 -4.86
N LEU A 47 9.16 -17.58 -3.56
CA LEU A 47 9.29 -18.95 -3.06
C LEU A 47 8.00 -19.78 -3.17
N SER A 48 6.83 -19.13 -3.13
CA SER A 48 5.55 -19.83 -3.09
C SER A 48 5.17 -20.51 -4.40
N GLY A 49 5.82 -20.17 -5.51
CA GLY A 49 5.55 -20.70 -6.85
C GLY A 49 4.20 -20.23 -7.38
N TRP A 50 4.17 -19.71 -8.61
CA TRP A 50 2.92 -19.29 -9.25
C TRP A 50 2.05 -20.52 -9.52
N GLN A 51 0.95 -20.68 -8.78
CA GLN A 51 0.00 -21.75 -9.01
C GLN A 51 -1.23 -21.18 -9.72
N SER A 52 -1.26 -21.31 -11.05
CA SER A 52 -2.41 -20.94 -11.88
C SER A 52 -3.58 -21.86 -11.52
N ARG A 53 -4.41 -21.43 -10.57
CA ARG A 53 -5.65 -22.10 -10.22
C ARG A 53 -6.79 -21.42 -10.96
N THR A 54 -7.43 -22.18 -11.83
CA THR A 54 -8.70 -21.89 -12.48
C THR A 54 -9.84 -21.91 -11.44
N THR A 55 -9.82 -21.01 -10.47
CA THR A 55 -10.91 -20.90 -9.49
C THR A 55 -11.95 -19.92 -10.02
N LYS A 56 -13.20 -20.39 -10.10
CA LYS A 56 -14.40 -19.61 -10.45
C LYS A 56 -14.34 -18.24 -9.78
N SER A 57 -14.61 -17.20 -10.57
CA SER A 57 -14.62 -15.78 -10.20
C SER A 57 -15.27 -15.57 -8.83
N ALA A 58 -14.44 -15.52 -7.78
CA ALA A 58 -14.89 -15.14 -6.46
C ALA A 58 -15.19 -13.64 -6.51
N SER A 59 -16.40 -13.28 -6.10
CA SER A 59 -16.91 -11.91 -6.11
C SER A 59 -15.89 -10.91 -5.51
N PHE A 60 -15.38 -9.99 -6.33
CA PHE A 60 -14.29 -9.05 -6.03
C PHE A 60 -14.73 -7.84 -5.18
N TYR A 61 -15.39 -8.08 -4.05
CA TYR A 61 -15.84 -7.00 -3.18
C TYR A 61 -15.05 -6.93 -1.88
N ALA A 62 -14.69 -5.71 -1.50
CA ALA A 62 -14.01 -5.43 -0.25
C ALA A 62 -15.03 -5.43 0.91
N PRO A 63 -14.71 -6.07 2.05
CA PRO A 63 -15.56 -5.98 3.22
C PRO A 63 -15.71 -4.52 3.67
N PRO A 64 -16.91 -4.08 4.08
CA PRO A 64 -17.16 -2.68 4.41
C PRO A 64 -16.31 -2.20 5.59
N VAL A 65 -16.02 -3.08 6.55
CA VAL A 65 -15.13 -2.80 7.69
C VAL A 65 -13.75 -2.37 7.22
N LEU A 66 -13.18 -3.05 6.21
CA LEU A 66 -11.89 -2.70 5.63
C LEU A 66 -11.95 -1.36 4.93
N SER A 67 -12.98 -1.14 4.11
CA SER A 67 -13.14 0.11 3.36
C SER A 67 -13.26 1.32 4.29
N ILE A 68 -14.12 1.23 5.30
CA ILE A 68 -14.37 2.31 6.26
C ILE A 68 -13.13 2.58 7.12
N SER A 69 -12.49 1.53 7.65
CA SER A 69 -11.27 1.68 8.46
C SER A 69 -10.14 2.36 7.69
N VAL A 70 -9.87 1.95 6.45
CA VAL A 70 -8.79 2.51 5.64
C VAL A 70 -9.08 3.96 5.23
N LEU A 71 -10.34 4.27 4.89
CA LEU A 71 -10.72 5.65 4.60
C LEU A 71 -10.62 6.55 5.84
N LEU A 72 -11.03 6.04 7.01
CA LEU A 72 -10.94 6.79 8.26
C LEU A 72 -9.48 7.00 8.69
N SER A 73 -8.60 6.03 8.48
CA SER A 73 -7.16 6.19 8.75
C SER A 73 -6.50 7.16 7.78
N LEU A 74 -6.96 7.26 6.53
CA LEU A 74 -6.50 8.31 5.62
C LEU A 74 -6.91 9.71 6.06
N ILE A 75 -8.10 9.85 6.65
CA ILE A 75 -8.55 11.13 7.22
C ILE A 75 -7.66 11.56 8.38
N THR A 76 -7.25 10.63 9.27
CA THR A 76 -6.34 10.96 10.38
C THR A 76 -4.94 11.37 9.86
N VAL A 77 -4.47 10.73 8.78
CA VAL A 77 -3.23 11.15 8.08
C VAL A 77 -3.37 12.56 7.49
N ALA A 78 -4.50 12.85 6.82
CA ALA A 78 -4.76 14.15 6.22
C ALA A 78 -4.83 15.28 7.27
N ASN A 79 -5.25 14.97 8.49
CA ASN A 79 -5.34 15.90 9.61
C ASN A 79 -4.01 16.08 10.37
N SER A 80 -3.02 15.20 10.17
CA SER A 80 -1.72 15.28 10.85
C SER A 80 -0.99 16.62 10.75
N PRO A 81 -0.99 17.38 9.63
CA PRO A 81 -0.33 18.69 9.60
C PRO A 81 -1.06 19.76 10.44
N PHE A 82 -2.30 19.50 10.86
CA PHE A 82 -3.10 20.41 11.68
C PHE A 82 -3.12 20.02 13.16
N THR A 83 -2.41 18.97 13.57
CA THR A 83 -2.34 18.56 14.97
C THR A 83 -1.25 19.31 15.72
N ASN A 84 -1.51 19.61 16.99
CA ASN A 84 -0.54 20.21 17.91
C ASN A 84 0.37 19.14 18.52
N ALA A 85 1.40 19.54 19.26
CA ALA A 85 2.32 18.63 19.94
C ALA A 85 1.58 17.59 20.82
N ASP A 86 0.55 18.02 21.54
CA ASP A 86 -0.20 17.16 22.46
C ASP A 86 -1.17 16.21 21.73
N SER A 87 -1.67 16.59 20.55
CA SER A 87 -2.61 15.77 19.77
C SER A 87 -1.94 14.93 18.68
N PHE A 88 -0.66 15.16 18.42
CA PHE A 88 0.11 14.41 17.42
C PHE A 88 0.21 12.92 17.78
N LEU A 89 0.59 12.61 19.03
CA LEU A 89 0.76 11.21 19.47
C LEU A 89 -0.58 10.44 19.47
N PRO A 90 -1.68 10.99 20.04
CA PRO A 90 -3.00 10.35 19.92
C PRO A 90 -3.47 10.17 18.47
N ASN A 91 -3.26 11.15 17.59
CA ASN A 91 -3.64 11.03 16.17
C ASN A 91 -2.84 9.92 15.46
N LEU A 92 -1.54 9.83 15.76
CA LEU A 92 -0.66 8.78 15.25
C LEU A 92 -1.13 7.41 15.75
N LEU A 93 -1.40 7.26 17.05
CA LEU A 93 -1.90 6.02 17.62
C LEU A 93 -3.26 5.62 17.00
N LEU A 94 -4.16 6.59 16.81
CA LEU A 94 -5.48 6.37 16.21
C LEU A 94 -5.37 5.82 14.79
N MET A 95 -4.48 6.38 13.96
CA MET A 95 -4.21 5.86 12.62
C MET A 95 -3.82 4.37 12.66
N HIS A 96 -2.93 3.98 13.58
CA HIS A 96 -2.47 2.59 13.70
C HIS A 96 -3.57 1.67 14.22
N ILE A 97 -4.32 2.09 15.25
CA ILE A 97 -5.47 1.32 15.77
C ILE A 97 -6.49 1.08 14.65
N LEU A 98 -6.82 2.11 13.88
CA LEU A 98 -7.75 2.00 12.75
C LEU A 98 -7.26 0.97 11.73
N LEU A 99 -5.97 0.94 11.39
CA LEU A 99 -5.40 -0.06 10.47
C LEU A 99 -5.43 -1.49 11.04
N LEU A 100 -5.43 -1.67 12.36
CA LEU A 100 -5.56 -2.97 13.02
C LEU A 100 -7.00 -3.48 13.07
N VAL A 101 -8.01 -2.61 12.98
CA VAL A 101 -9.44 -3.00 13.07
C VAL A 101 -9.81 -4.07 12.03
N PRO A 102 -9.61 -3.89 10.71
CA PRO A 102 -9.98 -4.89 9.71
C PRO A 102 -9.28 -6.22 9.97
N LEU A 103 -8.08 -6.12 10.53
CA LEU A 103 -7.21 -7.22 10.81
C LEU A 103 -7.76 -8.13 11.94
N MET A 104 -8.43 -7.55 12.92
CA MET A 104 -9.12 -8.26 14.01
C MET A 104 -10.49 -8.82 13.57
N PHE A 105 -11.16 -8.13 12.64
CA PHE A 105 -12.52 -8.50 12.20
C PHE A 105 -12.58 -9.33 10.91
N ALA A 106 -11.45 -9.56 10.22
CA ALA A 106 -11.38 -10.31 8.95
C ALA A 106 -11.93 -11.75 9.02
N ASN A 107 -12.07 -12.33 10.22
CA ASN A 107 -12.46 -13.73 10.40
C ASN A 107 -13.96 -13.99 10.59
N HIS A 108 -14.80 -12.95 10.60
CA HIS A 108 -16.23 -13.13 10.75
C HIS A 108 -16.88 -13.28 9.38
N GLY A 109 -16.84 -14.49 8.81
CA GLY A 109 -17.49 -14.86 7.54
C GLY A 109 -19.03 -14.82 7.58
N GLY A 110 -19.61 -13.84 8.27
CA GLY A 110 -21.03 -13.59 8.25
C GLY A 110 -21.47 -13.08 6.88
N GLU A 111 -22.71 -13.39 6.52
CA GLU A 111 -23.39 -12.84 5.35
C GLU A 111 -23.52 -11.32 5.51
N TYR A 112 -22.47 -10.59 5.15
CA TYR A 112 -22.48 -9.14 5.19
C TYR A 112 -23.55 -8.64 4.21
N SER A 113 -24.43 -7.78 4.72
CA SER A 113 -25.47 -7.13 3.92
C SER A 113 -24.83 -6.45 2.70
N ILE A 114 -25.22 -6.91 1.52
CA ILE A 114 -24.66 -6.59 0.20
C ILE A 114 -24.71 -5.06 -0.09
N ARG A 115 -25.46 -4.29 0.70
CA ARG A 115 -25.72 -2.86 0.48
C ARG A 115 -24.51 -1.94 0.61
N LEU A 116 -23.44 -2.33 1.31
CA LEU A 116 -22.26 -1.46 1.51
C LEU A 116 -20.96 -2.03 0.94
N SER A 117 -21.07 -3.03 0.08
CA SER A 117 -19.92 -3.72 -0.50
C SER A 117 -19.34 -2.90 -1.66
N VAL A 118 -18.11 -2.40 -1.51
CA VAL A 118 -17.42 -1.62 -2.55
C VAL A 118 -16.51 -2.55 -3.36
N PRO A 119 -16.56 -2.53 -4.70
CA PRO A 119 -15.64 -3.32 -5.50
C PRO A 119 -14.19 -2.86 -5.23
N TYR A 120 -13.26 -3.81 -5.13
CA TYR A 120 -11.85 -3.50 -4.81
C TYR A 120 -11.26 -2.44 -5.75
N ARG A 121 -11.61 -2.47 -7.05
CA ARG A 121 -11.14 -1.48 -8.03
C ARG A 121 -11.48 -0.05 -7.62
N SER A 122 -12.74 0.21 -7.26
CA SER A 122 -13.16 1.56 -6.84
C SER A 122 -12.46 1.99 -5.56
N LEU A 123 -12.29 1.08 -4.61
CA LEU A 123 -11.54 1.36 -3.38
C LEU A 123 -10.10 1.77 -3.71
N HIS A 124 -9.38 1.00 -4.54
CA HIS A 124 -8.01 1.36 -4.93
C HIS A 124 -7.92 2.71 -5.64
N ILE A 125 -8.86 3.03 -6.54
CA ILE A 125 -8.90 4.34 -7.22
C ILE A 125 -9.10 5.48 -6.22
N VAL A 126 -10.01 5.32 -5.27
CA VAL A 126 -10.26 6.33 -4.22
C VAL A 126 -9.02 6.51 -3.35
N LEU A 127 -8.42 5.41 -2.88
CA LEU A 127 -7.21 5.45 -2.07
C LEU A 127 -6.04 6.12 -2.82
N PHE A 128 -5.83 5.71 -4.07
CA PHE A 128 -4.82 6.29 -4.95
C PHE A 128 -5.01 7.81 -5.08
N SER A 129 -6.22 8.25 -5.41
CA SER A 129 -6.54 9.66 -5.61
C SER A 129 -6.30 10.48 -4.35
N PHE A 130 -6.72 9.94 -3.19
CA PHE A 130 -6.56 10.62 -1.91
C PHE A 130 -5.09 10.73 -1.51
N ILE A 131 -4.32 9.64 -1.62
CA ILE A 131 -2.89 9.62 -1.33
C ILE A 131 -2.14 10.57 -2.27
N LEU A 132 -2.47 10.58 -3.56
CA LEU A 132 -1.86 11.48 -4.54
C LEU A 132 -2.09 12.95 -4.17
N VAL A 133 -3.33 13.33 -3.84
CA VAL A 133 -3.65 14.70 -3.41
C VAL A 133 -2.86 15.08 -2.17
N LEU A 134 -2.80 14.21 -1.16
CA LEU A 134 -2.00 14.47 0.04
C LEU A 134 -0.51 14.65 -0.29
N ARG A 135 0.04 13.77 -1.13
CA ARG A 135 1.45 13.83 -1.56
C ARG A 135 1.77 15.10 -2.32
N VAL A 136 0.92 15.52 -3.26
CA VAL A 136 1.11 16.75 -4.02
C VAL A 136 1.07 17.96 -3.07
N LYS A 137 0.09 18.01 -2.16
CA LYS A 137 -0.02 19.12 -1.19
C LYS A 137 1.21 19.23 -0.28
N THR A 138 1.67 18.11 0.29
CA THR A 138 2.84 18.11 1.20
C THR A 138 4.14 18.41 0.44
N THR A 139 4.29 17.89 -0.78
CA THR A 139 5.47 18.16 -1.62
C THR A 139 5.52 19.63 -2.05
N LEU A 140 4.39 20.20 -2.48
CA LEU A 140 4.32 21.63 -2.83
C LEU A 140 4.60 22.52 -1.63
N ALA A 141 4.11 22.17 -0.43
CA ALA A 141 4.42 22.90 0.79
C ALA A 141 5.93 22.88 1.08
N ALA A 142 6.59 21.72 0.93
CA ALA A 142 8.03 21.58 1.14
C ALA A 142 8.88 22.33 0.09
N ILE A 143 8.43 22.36 -1.18
CA ILE A 143 9.10 23.13 -2.23
C ILE A 143 8.98 24.63 -1.95
N ARG A 144 7.79 25.09 -1.54
CA ARG A 144 7.55 26.50 -1.21
C ARG A 144 8.38 26.96 -0.02
N SER A 145 8.50 26.17 1.03
CA SER A 145 9.34 26.52 2.20
C SER A 145 10.84 26.59 1.88
N THR A 146 11.27 26.03 0.74
CA THR A 146 12.68 26.04 0.31
C THR A 146 12.95 27.10 -0.77
N SER A 147 11.92 27.59 -1.46
CA SER A 147 12.04 28.53 -2.60
C SER A 147 12.35 29.98 -2.22
N ASP A 148 12.28 30.36 -0.94
CA ASP A 148 12.72 31.71 -0.50
C ASP A 148 14.23 31.95 -0.75
N SER A 149 14.98 30.89 -1.10
CA SER A 149 16.41 30.91 -1.40
C SER A 149 16.69 30.84 -2.91
N SER A 150 16.39 31.91 -3.65
CA SER A 150 16.78 32.14 -5.07
C SER A 150 16.14 31.24 -6.16
N PRO A 151 15.50 31.82 -7.19
CA PRO A 151 14.68 31.09 -8.18
C PRO A 151 15.47 30.30 -9.26
N LEU A 152 16.81 30.32 -9.26
CA LEU A 152 17.63 29.83 -10.39
C LEU A 152 18.59 28.67 -10.07
N HIS A 153 18.64 28.18 -8.84
CA HIS A 153 19.38 26.96 -8.47
C HIS A 153 18.40 26.05 -7.72
N GLY A 154 17.71 25.11 -8.35
CA GLY A 154 18.24 23.80 -8.75
C GLY A 154 17.70 22.72 -7.81
N PHE A 155 17.51 21.49 -8.29
CA PHE A 155 17.07 20.36 -7.44
C PHE A 155 18.05 20.07 -6.29
N ILE A 156 19.33 20.45 -6.45
CA ILE A 156 20.41 20.18 -5.51
C ILE A 156 20.16 20.77 -4.10
N PRO A 157 19.84 22.07 -3.93
CA PRO A 157 19.51 22.62 -2.60
C PRO A 157 18.29 21.95 -1.96
N PHE A 158 17.28 21.54 -2.75
CA PHE A 158 16.15 20.77 -2.24
C PHE A 158 16.61 19.42 -1.68
N PHE A 159 17.40 18.65 -2.44
CA PHE A 159 17.94 17.37 -1.96
C PHE A 159 18.85 17.53 -0.75
N LYS A 160 19.67 18.59 -0.71
CA LYS A 160 20.53 18.90 0.45
C LYS A 160 19.70 19.23 1.69
N SER A 161 18.64 20.02 1.54
CA SER A 161 17.69 20.34 2.61
C SER A 161 16.96 19.08 3.09
N ALA A 162 16.42 18.28 2.15
CA ALA A 162 15.75 17.02 2.45
C ALA A 162 16.68 16.02 3.15
N ALA A 163 17.93 15.89 2.72
CA ALA A 163 18.92 15.04 3.38
C ALA A 163 19.28 15.54 4.78
N THR A 164 19.41 16.86 4.96
CA THR A 164 19.66 17.45 6.29
C THR A 164 18.50 17.18 7.23
N VAL A 165 17.27 17.36 6.75
CA VAL A 165 16.04 17.07 7.51
C VAL A 165 15.93 15.56 7.81
N LEU A 166 16.25 14.69 6.85
CA LEU A 166 16.26 13.24 7.00
C LEU A 166 17.22 12.79 8.11
N HIS A 167 18.39 13.40 8.21
CA HIS A 167 19.41 13.07 9.22
C HIS A 167 19.29 13.87 10.52
N SER A 168 18.32 14.79 10.63
CA SER A 168 18.19 15.66 11.80
C SER A 168 17.72 14.91 13.05
N HIS A 169 16.92 13.85 12.87
CA HIS A 169 16.36 13.07 13.98
C HIS A 169 16.46 11.56 13.71
N PRO A 170 16.97 10.73 14.65
CA PRO A 170 17.22 9.31 14.41
C PRO A 170 15.95 8.53 14.05
N ALA A 171 14.81 8.87 14.66
CA ALA A 171 13.52 8.23 14.33
C ALA A 171 13.03 8.59 12.92
N GLN A 172 13.26 9.83 12.48
CA GLN A 172 12.88 10.28 11.14
C GLN A 172 13.80 9.67 10.07
N ALA A 173 15.09 9.57 10.37
CA ALA A 173 16.06 8.90 9.51
C ALA A 173 15.66 7.43 9.27
N SER A 174 15.30 6.70 10.33
CA SER A 174 14.88 5.30 10.25
C SER A 174 13.67 5.13 9.31
N LEU A 175 12.62 5.93 9.48
CA LEU A 175 11.43 5.89 8.64
C LEU A 175 11.73 6.31 7.18
N GLY A 176 12.56 7.34 6.98
CA GLY A 176 12.87 7.80 5.63
C GLY A 176 13.75 6.81 4.85
N TRP A 177 14.74 6.20 5.50
CA TRP A 177 15.54 5.12 4.89
C TRP A 177 14.71 3.89 4.57
N ASP A 178 13.74 3.56 5.41
CA ASP A 178 12.80 2.47 5.19
C ASP A 178 11.97 2.69 3.90
N VAL A 179 11.50 3.92 3.66
CA VAL A 179 10.79 4.31 2.43
C VAL A 179 11.70 4.25 1.20
N ILE A 180 12.97 4.66 1.33
CA ILE A 180 13.94 4.58 0.22
C ILE A 180 14.19 3.11 -0.15
N TRP A 181 14.46 2.26 0.85
CA TRP A 181 14.75 0.84 0.61
C TRP A 181 13.55 0.07 0.07
N THR A 182 12.33 0.30 0.60
CA THR A 182 11.11 -0.28 0.02
C THR A 182 10.93 0.11 -1.44
N SER A 183 11.14 1.39 -1.77
CA SER A 183 10.99 1.88 -3.15
C SER A 183 12.03 1.27 -4.07
N MET A 184 13.29 1.16 -3.64
CA MET A 184 14.36 0.50 -4.40
C MET A 184 14.07 -0.98 -4.61
N SER A 185 13.66 -1.71 -3.57
CA SER A 185 13.26 -3.13 -3.67
C SER A 185 12.10 -3.33 -4.65
N PHE A 186 11.10 -2.45 -4.61
CA PHE A 186 9.96 -2.52 -5.52
C PHE A 186 10.36 -2.27 -6.98
N VAL A 187 11.19 -1.24 -7.22
CA VAL A 187 11.75 -0.98 -8.55
C VAL A 187 12.56 -2.18 -9.05
N PHE A 188 13.39 -2.78 -8.19
CA PHE A 188 14.16 -3.96 -8.55
C PHE A 188 13.26 -5.16 -8.89
N TRP A 189 12.24 -5.41 -8.05
CA TRP A 189 11.29 -6.50 -8.26
C TRP A 189 10.50 -6.34 -9.56
N THR A 190 9.99 -5.14 -9.85
CA THR A 190 9.25 -4.84 -11.09
C THR A 190 10.13 -4.98 -12.33
N VAL A 191 11.35 -4.46 -12.31
CA VAL A 191 12.31 -4.61 -13.42
C VAL A 191 12.61 -6.08 -13.71
N LEU A 192 12.76 -6.91 -12.68
CA LEU A 192 13.05 -8.34 -12.84
C LEU A 192 11.85 -9.16 -13.35
N HIS A 193 10.62 -8.81 -12.98
CA HIS A 193 9.44 -9.64 -13.27
C HIS A 193 8.60 -9.15 -14.45
N GLN A 194 8.51 -7.84 -14.70
CA GLN A 194 7.61 -7.25 -15.70
C GLN A 194 8.35 -6.67 -16.92
N GLY A 195 9.68 -6.70 -16.96
CA GLY A 195 10.48 -6.06 -18.00
C GLY A 195 10.51 -4.53 -17.87
N VAL A 196 11.25 -3.83 -18.76
CA VAL A 196 11.42 -2.37 -18.72
C VAL A 196 10.15 -1.65 -19.18
N SER A 197 9.12 -1.65 -18.32
CA SER A 197 7.93 -0.79 -18.46
C SER A 197 8.21 0.61 -17.87
N LEU A 198 7.35 1.60 -18.12
CA LEU A 198 7.43 2.96 -17.54
C LEU A 198 7.07 3.02 -16.04
N ALA A 199 6.55 1.92 -15.49
CA ALA A 199 6.12 1.79 -14.10
C ALA A 199 7.20 1.95 -12.99
N PRO A 200 8.47 1.53 -13.14
CA PRO A 200 9.48 1.73 -12.12
C PRO A 200 9.89 3.21 -12.01
N PHE A 201 9.84 3.97 -13.11
CA PHE A 201 10.10 5.41 -13.09
C PHE A 201 8.99 6.16 -12.36
N SER A 202 7.71 5.84 -12.63
CA SER A 202 6.60 6.45 -11.88
C SER A 202 6.61 6.04 -10.41
N ALA A 203 7.06 4.82 -10.06
CA ALA A 203 7.17 4.39 -8.67
C ALA A 203 8.24 5.16 -7.88
N PHE A 204 9.29 5.63 -8.55
CA PHE A 204 10.33 6.46 -7.93
C PHE A 204 9.83 7.89 -7.64
N PHE A 205 9.04 8.47 -8.55
CA PHE A 205 8.52 9.83 -8.40
C PHE A 205 7.22 9.91 -7.59
N VAL A 206 6.38 8.88 -7.64
CA VAL A 206 5.04 8.86 -7.04
C VAL A 206 4.98 7.95 -5.81
N SER A 207 6.06 7.21 -5.50
CA SER A 207 6.18 6.16 -4.48
C SER A 207 5.53 4.83 -4.88
N ALA A 208 6.17 3.73 -4.48
CA ALA A 208 5.70 2.36 -4.69
C ALA A 208 4.26 2.12 -4.20
N GLY A 209 3.86 2.81 -3.12
CA GLY A 209 2.50 2.72 -2.57
C GLY A 209 1.40 3.25 -3.50
N VAL A 210 1.75 4.06 -4.49
CA VAL A 210 0.80 4.64 -5.45
C VAL A 210 0.79 3.83 -6.75
N VAL A 211 1.93 3.29 -7.16
CA VAL A 211 2.06 2.55 -8.43
C VAL A 211 1.65 1.08 -8.32
N ALA A 212 1.91 0.43 -7.18
CA ALA A 212 1.56 -0.98 -7.00
C ALA A 212 0.06 -1.28 -7.17
N PRO A 213 -0.88 -0.48 -6.63
CA PRO A 213 -2.32 -0.66 -6.88
C PRO A 213 -2.72 -0.54 -8.36
N TRP A 214 -2.09 0.38 -9.10
CA TRP A 214 -2.36 0.59 -10.52
C TRP A 214 -1.91 -0.61 -11.36
N LEU A 215 -0.70 -1.11 -11.10
CA LEU A 215 -0.18 -2.29 -11.78
C LEU A 215 -1.05 -3.52 -11.54
N ALA A 216 -1.44 -3.74 -10.28
CA ALA A 216 -2.34 -4.84 -9.94
C ALA A 216 -3.70 -4.75 -10.64
N ALA A 217 -4.22 -3.54 -10.87
CA ALA A 217 -5.45 -3.34 -11.63
C ALA A 217 -5.25 -3.63 -13.13
N SER A 218 -4.10 -3.26 -13.71
CA SER A 218 -3.80 -3.51 -15.13
C SER A 218 -3.57 -4.99 -15.46
N GLU A 219 -2.91 -5.75 -14.57
CA GLU A 219 -2.70 -7.19 -14.78
C GLU A 219 -4.02 -7.96 -14.76
N ALA A 220 -4.97 -7.58 -13.90
CA ALA A 220 -6.28 -8.21 -13.85
C ALA A 220 -7.09 -8.04 -15.16
N GLU A 221 -6.88 -6.93 -15.88
CA GLU A 221 -7.54 -6.65 -17.15
C GLU A 221 -6.96 -7.50 -18.29
N LEU A 222 -5.64 -7.68 -18.30
CA LEU A 222 -4.94 -8.56 -19.25
C LEU A 222 -5.36 -10.03 -19.10
N ASP A 223 -5.44 -10.52 -17.87
CA ASP A 223 -5.91 -11.88 -17.55
C ASP A 223 -7.35 -12.11 -18.08
N GLN A 224 -8.22 -11.10 -17.93
CA GLN A 224 -9.61 -11.19 -18.38
C GLN A 224 -9.71 -11.22 -19.91
N MET A 225 -8.92 -10.41 -20.62
CA MET A 225 -8.88 -10.42 -22.08
C MET A 225 -8.35 -11.73 -22.65
N GLN A 226 -7.28 -12.30 -22.06
CA GLN A 226 -6.75 -13.60 -22.48
C GLN A 226 -7.74 -14.75 -22.26
N TYR A 227 -8.56 -14.68 -21.21
CA TYR A 227 -9.60 -15.68 -20.96
C TYR A 227 -10.69 -15.64 -22.04
N VAL A 228 -11.16 -14.44 -22.44
CA VAL A 228 -12.19 -14.28 -23.49
C VAL A 228 -11.68 -14.85 -24.81
N ILE A 229 -10.45 -14.52 -25.22
CA ILE A 229 -9.87 -14.98 -26.50
C ILE A 229 -9.71 -16.51 -26.55
N LYS A 230 -9.51 -17.19 -25.41
CA LYS A 230 -9.36 -18.65 -25.36
C LYS A 230 -10.67 -19.43 -25.42
N HIS A 231 -11.81 -18.75 -25.24
CA HIS A 231 -13.13 -19.37 -25.11
C HIS A 231 -14.13 -18.92 -26.19
N GLU A 232 -13.68 -18.13 -27.17
CA GLU A 232 -14.32 -17.94 -28.47
C GLU A 232 -13.67 -18.87 -29.51
#